data_AF-A0A292QUT5-F1
#
_entry.id   AF-A0A292QUT5-F1
#
_cell.length_a   1.000
_cell.length_b   1.000
_cell.length_c   1.000
_cell.angle_alpha   90.00
_cell.angle_beta   90.00
_cell.angle_gamma   90.00
#
_symmetry.space_group_name_H-M   'P 1'
#
loop_
_entity.id
_entity.type
_entity.pdbx_description
1 polymer ?
#
loop_
_entity_poly.entity_id
_entity_poly.type
_entity_poly.pdbx_seq_one_letter_code
_entity_poly.pdbx_strand_id
1 'polypeptide(L)'
;MNMSDTKKCPFCGEEIKIAAIKCKHCGEFLDNKTPENTNSYVGKNIGIGCLCVIGLFIFIEIVGSFMPETETTNTTEQNETYEYSNEKVTGRHEGFGSLAVMSANYGGQMYNCLERGTGESLVEQIETFFENVSETQRPEFYSMREYNPNLKFTVTNPHWAETINFMPNACLADIKFQNIKSDTIVGYKGDTPYTVKDVDFRVSYTVSEQSGKYKANIFDIFWKPNAGYR
;
A
#
# COMPACT_ATOMS: atom_id res chain seq x y z
N MET A 1 1.99 -42.33 16.77
CA MET A 1 2.69 -42.25 15.47
C MET A 1 2.98 -40.78 15.25
N ASN A 2 4.22 -40.32 15.46
CA ASN A 2 4.59 -38.92 15.25
C ASN A 2 5.01 -38.76 13.80
N MET A 3 4.08 -38.31 12.95
CA MET A 3 4.43 -37.79 11.63
C MET A 3 5.15 -36.46 11.87
N SER A 4 6.36 -36.32 11.37
CA SER A 4 7.12 -35.07 11.46
C SER A 4 6.35 -33.97 10.71
N ASP A 5 5.80 -32.98 11.44
CA ASP A 5 5.07 -31.82 10.90
C ASP A 5 5.99 -30.79 10.22
N THR A 6 7.03 -31.24 9.54
CA THR A 6 8.04 -30.40 8.88
C THR A 6 8.17 -30.74 7.39
N LYS A 7 8.42 -29.71 6.59
CA LYS A 7 8.80 -29.78 5.17
C LYS A 7 10.13 -29.06 5.00
N LYS A 8 10.83 -29.29 3.88
CA LYS A 8 11.98 -28.46 3.51
C LYS A 8 11.51 -27.20 2.78
N CYS A 9 12.16 -26.08 3.06
CA CYS A 9 11.98 -24.87 2.28
C CYS A 9 12.45 -25.13 0.83
N PRO A 10 11.64 -24.87 -0.20
CA PRO A 10 12.04 -25.06 -1.59
C PRO A 10 13.12 -24.09 -2.06
N PHE A 11 13.35 -23.00 -1.33
CA PHE A 11 14.32 -21.96 -1.68
C PHE A 11 15.69 -22.18 -1.04
N CYS A 12 15.75 -22.50 0.25
CA CYS A 12 17.01 -22.69 0.97
C CYS A 12 17.29 -24.12 1.48
N GLY A 13 16.34 -25.05 1.35
CA GLY A 13 16.52 -26.45 1.75
C GLY A 13 16.40 -26.73 3.25
N GLU A 14 16.26 -25.70 4.08
CA GLU A 14 16.15 -25.83 5.54
C GLU A 14 14.79 -26.39 5.99
N GLU A 15 14.78 -27.05 7.14
CA GLU A 15 13.54 -27.59 7.73
C GLU A 15 12.66 -26.48 8.33
N ILE A 16 11.39 -26.52 7.95
CA ILE A 16 10.34 -25.57 8.33
C ILE A 16 9.04 -26.31 8.63
N LYS A 17 8.10 -25.69 9.34
CA LYS A 17 6.78 -26.30 9.59
C LYS A 17 6.02 -26.52 8.27
N ILE A 18 5.22 -27.58 8.17
CA ILE A 18 4.36 -27.83 6.99
C ILE A 18 3.45 -26.63 6.71
N ALA A 19 2.87 -26.05 7.76
CA ALA A 19 2.01 -24.87 7.70
C ALA A 19 2.76 -23.53 7.51
N ALA A 20 4.08 -23.53 7.33
CA ALA A 20 4.83 -22.31 7.10
C ALA A 20 4.45 -21.67 5.75
N ILE A 21 4.03 -20.40 5.83
CA ILE A 21 3.74 -19.52 4.68
C ILE A 21 4.99 -18.72 4.29
N LYS A 22 5.87 -18.40 5.26
CA LYS A 22 7.16 -17.74 5.03
C LYS A 22 8.27 -18.51 5.71
N CYS A 23 9.39 -18.72 5.02
CA CYS A 23 10.53 -19.43 5.56
C CYS A 23 11.23 -18.60 6.64
N LYS A 24 11.38 -19.16 7.85
CA LYS A 24 12.08 -18.48 8.96
C LYS A 24 13.60 -18.30 8.71
N HIS A 25 14.17 -19.09 7.81
CA HIS A 25 15.62 -19.11 7.57
C HIS A 25 16.05 -18.14 6.46
N CYS A 26 15.34 -18.16 5.32
CA CYS A 26 15.68 -17.29 4.18
C CYS A 26 14.68 -16.16 3.92
N GLY A 27 13.53 -16.14 4.61
CA GLY A 27 12.51 -15.10 4.41
C GLY A 27 11.60 -15.30 3.19
N GLU A 28 11.81 -16.33 2.36
CA GLU A 28 10.97 -16.54 1.17
C GLU A 28 9.54 -16.99 1.48
N PHE A 29 8.58 -16.54 0.68
CA PHE A 29 7.18 -16.99 0.76
C PHE A 29 6.99 -18.32 0.05
N LEU A 30 6.24 -19.22 0.68
CA LEU A 30 6.04 -20.60 0.28
C LEU A 30 4.65 -20.80 -0.34
N ASP A 31 4.20 -19.81 -1.09
CA ASP A 31 2.87 -19.75 -1.67
C ASP A 31 2.66 -20.90 -2.66
N ASN A 32 2.11 -22.00 -2.14
CA ASN A 32 1.48 -23.04 -2.94
C ASN A 32 0.08 -22.55 -3.36
N LYS A 33 0.02 -21.53 -4.21
CA LYS A 33 -1.13 -21.44 -5.11
C LYS A 33 -0.87 -22.45 -6.21
N THR A 34 -1.47 -23.63 -6.08
CA THR A 34 -1.65 -24.51 -7.24
C THR A 34 -2.38 -23.67 -8.30
N PRO A 35 -1.79 -23.38 -9.48
CA PRO A 35 -2.62 -22.97 -10.58
C PRO A 35 -3.51 -24.17 -10.90
N GLU A 36 -4.81 -24.08 -10.62
CA GLU A 36 -5.79 -24.94 -11.27
C GLU A 36 -5.71 -24.62 -12.77
N ASN A 37 -4.88 -25.40 -13.44
CA ASN A 37 -4.86 -25.51 -14.88
C ASN A 37 -6.06 -26.35 -15.30
N THR A 38 -6.53 -26.08 -16.53
CA THR A 38 -7.56 -26.77 -17.34
C THR A 38 -8.91 -26.02 -17.35
N ASN A 39 -9.46 -25.52 -18.46
CA ASN A 39 -9.22 -25.83 -19.87
C ASN A 39 -9.43 -24.59 -20.76
N SER A 40 -8.51 -24.45 -21.71
CA SER A 40 -8.71 -23.74 -22.97
C SER A 40 -9.86 -24.40 -23.74
N TYR A 41 -11.03 -23.74 -23.81
CA TYR A 41 -12.04 -24.09 -24.81
C TYR A 41 -11.67 -23.44 -26.13
N VAL A 42 -11.09 -24.28 -26.98
CA VAL A 42 -10.91 -24.13 -28.42
C VAL A 42 -12.23 -23.66 -29.07
N GLY A 43 -12.09 -22.73 -30.01
CA GLY A 43 -13.18 -21.91 -30.51
C GLY A 43 -14.26 -22.62 -31.33
N LYS A 44 -15.37 -21.89 -31.51
CA LYS A 44 -16.26 -22.08 -32.64
C LYS A 44 -16.70 -20.72 -33.19
N ASN A 45 -16.23 -20.43 -34.40
CA ASN A 45 -16.77 -19.38 -35.26
C ASN A 45 -18.19 -19.76 -35.67
N ILE A 46 -19.17 -18.87 -35.42
CA ILE A 46 -20.40 -18.77 -36.19
C ILE A 46 -20.64 -17.27 -36.40
N GLY A 47 -20.48 -16.83 -37.64
CA GLY A 47 -20.71 -15.44 -38.03
C GLY A 47 -22.19 -15.07 -38.11
N ILE A 48 -22.44 -13.76 -38.05
CA ILE A 48 -23.34 -12.99 -38.91
C ILE A 48 -22.82 -11.56 -38.80
N GLY A 49 -21.92 -11.20 -39.72
CA GLY A 49 -21.87 -9.81 -40.17
C GLY A 49 -23.01 -9.60 -41.18
N CYS A 50 -23.28 -8.33 -41.46
CA CYS A 50 -23.86 -7.88 -42.73
C CYS A 50 -25.37 -7.58 -42.84
N LEU A 51 -26.05 -6.96 -41.84
CA LEU A 51 -27.39 -6.39 -42.09
C LEU A 51 -27.72 -5.00 -41.52
N CYS A 52 -26.77 -4.26 -40.92
CA CYS A 52 -27.05 -2.88 -40.46
C CYS A 52 -26.33 -1.79 -41.27
N VAL A 53 -25.50 -2.14 -42.26
CA VAL A 53 -24.68 -1.18 -43.03
C VAL A 53 -25.36 -0.77 -44.34
N ILE A 54 -26.42 -1.44 -44.80
CA ILE A 54 -27.03 -1.15 -46.12
C ILE A 54 -28.19 -0.14 -46.02
N GLY A 55 -28.73 0.10 -44.83
CA GLY A 55 -29.88 1.01 -44.62
C GLY A 55 -29.54 2.50 -44.44
N LEU A 56 -28.27 2.85 -44.22
CA LEU A 56 -27.85 4.22 -43.90
C LEU A 56 -27.12 4.94 -45.05
N PHE A 57 -26.71 4.22 -46.11
CA PHE A 57 -26.05 4.81 -47.28
C PHE A 57 -27.02 5.33 -48.35
N ILE A 58 -28.32 5.04 -48.25
CA ILE A 58 -29.32 5.50 -49.23
C ILE A 58 -29.91 6.89 -48.87
N PHE A 59 -29.59 7.45 -47.69
CA PHE A 59 -30.12 8.75 -47.25
C PHE A 59 -29.15 9.93 -47.37
N ILE A 60 -27.91 9.72 -47.85
CA ILE A 60 -26.88 10.78 -47.92
C ILE A 60 -26.73 11.39 -49.33
N GLU A 61 -27.39 10.87 -50.36
CA GLU A 61 -27.25 11.39 -51.74
C GLU A 61 -28.16 12.59 -52.13
N ILE A 62 -28.93 13.21 -51.21
CA ILE A 62 -29.88 14.28 -51.60
C ILE A 62 -29.50 15.71 -51.16
N VAL A 63 -28.47 15.93 -50.33
CA VAL A 63 -28.03 17.33 -50.06
C VAL A 63 -26.52 17.46 -50.07
N GLY A 64 -25.94 17.29 -51.26
CA GLY A 64 -24.65 17.91 -51.58
C GLY A 64 -24.87 19.35 -52.01
N SER A 65 -24.48 20.32 -51.18
CA SER A 65 -23.98 21.66 -51.57
C SER A 65 -23.59 22.45 -50.31
N PHE A 66 -22.41 23.09 -50.38
CA PHE A 66 -21.78 24.04 -49.43
C PHE A 66 -20.74 23.49 -48.43
N MET A 67 -19.46 23.54 -48.89
CA MET A 67 -18.25 24.20 -48.32
C MET A 67 -18.09 24.40 -46.78
N PRO A 68 -16.88 24.67 -46.23
CA PRO A 68 -15.51 24.61 -46.77
C PRO A 68 -14.50 23.85 -45.86
N GLU A 69 -13.25 23.79 -46.32
CA GLU A 69 -12.06 23.26 -45.62
C GLU A 69 -11.85 23.86 -44.22
N THR A 70 -11.53 23.00 -43.25
CA THR A 70 -10.73 23.37 -42.07
C THR A 70 -9.74 22.25 -41.75
N GLU A 71 -8.47 22.61 -41.75
CA GLU A 71 -7.37 21.80 -41.24
C GLU A 71 -7.58 21.49 -39.75
N THR A 72 -7.55 20.22 -39.37
CA THR A 72 -7.09 19.78 -38.05
C THR A 72 -6.74 18.30 -38.14
N THR A 73 -5.45 17.98 -38.24
CA THR A 73 -4.97 16.63 -37.93
C THR A 73 -5.01 16.43 -36.42
N ASN A 74 -6.18 16.04 -35.92
CA ASN A 74 -6.29 15.40 -34.61
C ASN A 74 -6.19 13.89 -34.83
N THR A 75 -5.03 13.33 -34.53
CA THR A 75 -4.90 11.92 -34.21
C THR A 75 -5.73 11.64 -32.96
N THR A 76 -6.95 11.14 -33.14
CA THR A 76 -7.72 10.53 -32.06
C THR A 76 -7.14 9.15 -31.80
N GLU A 77 -6.15 9.08 -30.91
CA GLU A 77 -5.90 7.86 -30.15
C GLU A 77 -7.17 7.57 -29.34
N GLN A 78 -7.90 6.53 -29.72
CA GLN A 78 -8.89 5.91 -28.84
C GLN A 78 -8.12 5.26 -27.70
N ASN A 79 -7.74 6.07 -26.70
CA ASN A 79 -7.34 5.54 -25.41
C ASN A 79 -8.61 5.02 -24.76
N GLU A 80 -8.82 3.72 -24.89
CA GLU A 80 -9.68 2.96 -24.01
C GLU A 80 -9.22 3.25 -22.58
N THR A 81 -9.98 4.05 -21.84
CA THR A 81 -9.75 4.24 -20.41
C THR A 81 -10.16 2.95 -19.72
N TYR A 82 -9.23 2.00 -19.67
CA TYR A 82 -9.27 0.94 -18.69
C TYR A 82 -9.26 1.62 -17.33
N GLU A 83 -10.38 1.53 -16.60
CA GLU A 83 -10.41 1.89 -15.18
C GLU A 83 -9.54 0.86 -14.45
N TYR A 84 -8.23 1.10 -14.47
CA TYR A 84 -7.26 0.34 -13.71
C TYR A 84 -7.63 0.58 -12.24
N SER A 85 -8.14 -0.46 -11.58
CA SER A 85 -8.22 -0.45 -10.13
C SER A 85 -6.78 -0.34 -9.63
N ASN A 86 -6.33 0.88 -9.36
CA ASN A 86 -5.05 1.13 -8.70
C ASN A 86 -5.18 0.55 -7.30
N GLU A 87 -4.89 -0.75 -7.16
CA GLU A 87 -4.78 -1.38 -5.86
C GLU A 87 -3.58 -0.73 -5.17
N LYS A 88 -3.90 0.26 -4.33
CA LYS A 88 -2.94 1.14 -3.70
C LYS A 88 -3.18 1.16 -2.20
N VAL A 89 -2.09 1.19 -1.45
CA VAL A 89 -2.11 1.43 -0.02
C VAL A 89 -2.60 2.85 0.23
N THR A 90 -3.65 2.99 1.05
CA THR A 90 -4.28 4.29 1.33
C THR A 90 -4.29 4.60 2.81
N GLY A 91 -4.09 5.87 3.14
CA GLY A 91 -3.98 6.34 4.52
C GLY A 91 -5.00 7.40 4.89
N ARG A 92 -5.11 7.62 6.20
CA ARG A 92 -5.74 8.80 6.80
C ARG A 92 -5.03 9.14 8.10
N HIS A 93 -5.32 10.30 8.67
CA HIS A 93 -4.74 10.70 9.96
C HIS A 93 -5.83 11.15 10.94
N GLU A 94 -5.59 10.94 12.23
CA GLU A 94 -6.45 11.38 13.33
C GLU A 94 -5.62 12.03 14.44
N GLY A 95 -6.20 12.99 15.16
CA GLY A 95 -5.54 13.70 16.28
C GLY A 95 -4.72 14.93 15.88
N PHE A 96 -4.30 15.05 14.62
CA PHE A 96 -3.63 16.24 14.10
C PHE A 96 -4.60 17.44 13.98
N GLY A 97 -4.18 18.61 14.43
CA GLY A 97 -4.93 19.87 14.43
C GLY A 97 -6.07 19.92 15.45
N SER A 98 -6.16 18.94 16.35
CA SER A 98 -7.26 18.85 17.32
C SER A 98 -6.91 19.54 18.64
N LEU A 99 -7.90 20.24 19.22
CA LEU A 99 -7.77 20.95 20.50
C LEU A 99 -7.39 20.00 21.65
N ALA A 100 -7.79 18.73 21.56
CA ALA A 100 -7.51 17.71 22.56
C ALA A 100 -6.03 17.25 22.60
N VAL A 101 -5.31 17.34 21.47
CA VAL A 101 -3.89 16.93 21.39
C VAL A 101 -2.96 18.10 21.70
N MET A 102 -3.38 19.33 21.42
CA MET A 102 -2.65 20.55 21.78
C MET A 102 -2.50 20.77 23.29
N SER A 103 -3.45 20.28 24.11
CA SER A 103 -3.42 20.44 25.57
C SER A 103 -2.65 19.35 26.31
N ALA A 104 -2.37 18.21 25.66
CA ALA A 104 -1.73 17.05 26.28
C ALA A 104 -0.20 16.97 26.05
N ASN A 105 0.34 17.69 25.06
CA ASN A 105 1.73 17.56 24.61
C ASN A 105 2.42 18.92 24.45
N TYR A 106 2.81 19.57 25.57
CA TYR A 106 3.49 20.88 25.54
C TYR A 106 4.78 20.88 24.69
N GLY A 107 5.53 19.77 24.64
CA GLY A 107 6.74 19.66 23.79
C GLY A 107 6.43 19.48 22.29
N GLY A 108 5.27 18.90 21.94
CA GLY A 108 4.85 18.65 20.55
C GLY A 108 4.49 19.91 19.77
N GLN A 109 4.05 20.95 20.47
CA GLN A 109 3.70 22.23 19.86
C GLN A 109 4.93 22.99 19.34
N MET A 110 6.11 22.81 19.95
CA MET A 110 7.32 23.54 19.54
C MET A 110 7.84 23.13 18.16
N TYR A 111 7.49 21.93 17.69
CA TYR A 111 8.03 21.34 16.46
C TYR A 111 6.96 21.02 15.41
N ASN A 112 5.77 21.62 15.52
CA ASN A 112 4.67 21.44 14.56
C ASN A 112 4.22 19.96 14.38
N CYS A 113 4.53 19.08 15.33
CA CYS A 113 4.23 17.65 15.25
C CYS A 113 2.73 17.39 15.13
N LEU A 114 1.94 18.31 15.70
CA LEU A 114 0.50 18.19 15.89
C LEU A 114 -0.30 18.88 14.79
N GLU A 115 0.33 19.58 13.86
CA GLU A 115 -0.38 20.40 12.86
C GLU A 115 -1.16 19.54 11.88
N ARG A 116 -2.33 20.03 11.44
CA ARG A 116 -3.18 19.28 10.50
C ARG A 116 -2.42 18.96 9.20
N GLY A 117 -1.71 19.95 8.64
CA GLY A 117 -0.93 19.77 7.43
C GLY A 117 0.22 18.77 7.59
N THR A 118 0.76 18.61 8.80
CA THR A 118 1.74 17.56 9.12
C THR A 118 1.12 16.17 8.96
N GLY A 119 -0.10 15.99 9.45
CA GLY A 119 -0.84 14.73 9.30
C GLY A 119 -1.14 14.39 7.84
N GLU A 120 -1.54 15.38 7.04
CA GLU A 120 -1.78 15.23 5.59
C GLU A 120 -0.48 14.84 4.87
N SER A 121 0.62 15.55 5.14
CA SER A 121 1.94 15.26 4.55
C SER A 121 2.52 13.91 4.98
N LEU A 122 2.24 13.44 6.19
CA LEU A 122 2.65 12.10 6.66
C LEU A 122 1.94 11.00 5.90
N VAL A 123 0.62 11.12 5.72
CA VAL A 123 -0.16 10.14 4.98
C VAL A 123 0.39 9.98 3.57
N GLU A 124 0.59 11.09 2.85
CA GLU A 124 1.15 11.10 1.50
C GLU A 124 2.51 10.41 1.42
N GLN A 125 3.41 10.68 2.38
CA GLN A 125 4.73 10.06 2.41
C GLN A 125 4.70 8.58 2.76
N ILE A 126 3.79 8.13 3.63
CA ILE A 126 3.65 6.71 3.95
C ILE A 126 3.07 5.96 2.75
N GLU A 127 2.09 6.54 2.04
CA GLU A 127 1.61 5.96 0.78
C GLU A 127 2.73 5.84 -0.25
N THR A 128 3.51 6.91 -0.44
CA THR A 128 4.68 6.91 -1.33
C THR A 128 5.74 5.90 -0.90
N PHE A 129 5.95 5.74 0.41
CA PHE A 129 6.84 4.71 0.95
C PHE A 129 6.37 3.32 0.52
N PHE A 130 5.08 2.99 0.66
CA PHE A 130 4.56 1.70 0.22
C PHE A 130 4.61 1.53 -1.30
N GLU A 131 4.42 2.57 -2.09
CA GLU A 131 4.59 2.48 -3.55
C GLU A 131 6.02 2.10 -3.96
N ASN A 132 7.02 2.59 -3.22
CA ASN A 132 8.44 2.42 -3.56
C ASN A 132 9.16 1.36 -2.70
N VAL A 133 8.45 0.73 -1.76
CA VAL A 133 9.05 -0.25 -0.84
C VAL A 133 9.52 -1.47 -1.63
N SER A 134 10.73 -1.94 -1.32
CA SER A 134 11.33 -3.11 -1.96
C SER A 134 11.66 -4.19 -0.93
N GLU A 135 11.67 -5.44 -1.39
CA GLU A 135 11.98 -6.61 -0.56
C GLU A 135 13.36 -6.51 0.09
N THR A 136 14.35 -5.97 -0.63
CA THR A 136 15.74 -5.87 -0.15
C THR A 136 15.92 -4.80 0.91
N GLN A 137 15.12 -3.73 0.88
CA GLN A 137 15.25 -2.63 1.83
C GLN A 137 14.38 -2.82 3.07
N ARG A 138 13.15 -3.30 2.88
CA ARG A 138 12.11 -3.39 3.93
C ARG A 138 11.20 -4.60 3.67
N PRO A 139 11.72 -5.83 3.86
CA PRO A 139 11.02 -7.06 3.47
C PRO A 139 9.65 -7.22 4.13
N GLU A 140 9.48 -6.76 5.37
CA GLU A 140 8.23 -6.84 6.11
C GLU A 140 7.15 -5.95 5.49
N PHE A 141 7.45 -4.67 5.26
CA PHE A 141 6.50 -3.73 4.64
C PHE A 141 6.22 -4.06 3.18
N TYR A 142 7.22 -4.57 2.44
CA TYR A 142 7.03 -5.10 1.10
C TYR A 142 6.03 -6.26 1.09
N SER A 143 6.21 -7.22 2.00
CA SER A 143 5.29 -8.36 2.15
C SER A 143 3.86 -7.92 2.47
N MET A 144 3.70 -6.91 3.35
CA MET A 144 2.39 -6.40 3.74
C MET A 144 1.63 -5.81 2.55
N ARG A 145 2.32 -5.06 1.69
CA ARG A 145 1.76 -4.50 0.45
C ARG A 145 1.41 -5.61 -0.55
N GLU A 146 2.30 -6.57 -0.76
CA GLU A 146 2.08 -7.64 -1.74
C GLU A 146 0.89 -8.54 -1.37
N TYR A 147 0.74 -8.82 -0.08
CA TYR A 147 -0.38 -9.63 0.41
C TYR A 147 -1.72 -8.88 0.43
N ASN A 148 -1.70 -7.56 0.64
CA ASN A 148 -2.88 -6.72 0.59
C ASN A 148 -2.57 -5.40 -0.14
N PRO A 149 -2.69 -5.36 -1.47
CA PRO A 149 -2.35 -4.17 -2.24
C PRO A 149 -3.32 -3.00 -1.98
N ASN A 150 -4.51 -3.27 -1.42
CA ASN A 150 -5.48 -2.29 -0.95
C ASN A 150 -5.37 -1.97 0.55
N LEU A 151 -4.19 -2.18 1.17
CA LEU A 151 -3.96 -1.97 2.60
C LEU A 151 -4.36 -0.55 3.03
N LYS A 152 -5.04 -0.45 4.16
CA LYS A 152 -5.51 0.80 4.75
C LYS A 152 -4.82 1.03 6.09
N PHE A 153 -4.36 2.25 6.31
CA PHE A 153 -3.75 2.64 7.57
C PHE A 153 -4.32 3.95 8.12
N THR A 154 -4.12 4.17 9.42
CA THR A 154 -4.40 5.45 10.07
C THR A 154 -3.22 5.86 10.93
N VAL A 155 -2.73 7.08 10.71
CA VAL A 155 -1.73 7.71 11.56
C VAL A 155 -2.42 8.37 12.73
N THR A 156 -2.01 8.04 13.95
CA THR A 156 -2.65 8.50 15.19
C THR A 156 -1.60 8.90 16.23
N ASN A 157 -2.05 9.52 17.32
CA ASN A 157 -1.20 9.82 18.47
C ASN A 157 0.11 10.57 18.12
N PRO A 158 0.05 11.69 17.35
CA PRO A 158 1.25 12.48 17.11
C PRO A 158 1.73 13.12 18.41
N HIS A 159 3.03 13.03 18.67
CA HIS A 159 3.68 13.60 19.84
C HIS A 159 5.16 13.91 19.57
N TRP A 160 5.75 14.70 20.46
CA TRP A 160 7.19 14.94 20.44
C TRP A 160 7.96 13.73 20.96
N ALA A 161 9.07 13.39 20.31
CA ALA A 161 9.88 12.24 20.64
C ALA A 161 10.88 12.56 21.77
N GLU A 162 10.40 12.59 23.02
CA GLU A 162 11.22 12.89 24.22
C GLU A 162 12.46 11.99 24.36
N THR A 163 12.42 10.78 23.80
CA THR A 163 13.47 9.77 23.93
C THR A 163 14.60 9.91 22.92
N ILE A 164 14.52 10.83 21.95
CA ILE A 164 15.49 10.96 20.85
C ILE A 164 16.42 12.16 21.08
N ASN A 165 17.37 12.01 22.01
CA ASN A 165 18.26 13.09 22.43
C ASN A 165 19.12 13.70 21.30
N PHE A 166 19.39 12.96 20.22
CA PHE A 166 20.20 13.43 19.09
C PHE A 166 19.40 14.16 18.00
N MET A 167 18.06 14.10 18.05
CA MET A 167 17.15 14.83 17.16
C MET A 167 16.07 15.49 18.01
N PRO A 168 16.36 16.67 18.58
CA PRO A 168 15.44 17.32 19.52
C PRO A 168 14.12 17.76 18.86
N ASN A 169 14.08 17.88 17.54
CA ASN A 169 12.89 18.21 16.76
C ASN A 169 12.16 16.99 16.18
N ALA A 170 12.50 15.77 16.64
CA ALA A 170 11.83 14.56 16.19
C ALA A 170 10.41 14.44 16.77
N CYS A 171 9.49 14.00 15.94
CA CYS A 171 8.12 13.65 16.27
C CYS A 171 7.94 12.14 16.10
N LEU A 172 6.97 11.59 16.82
CA LEU A 172 6.50 10.22 16.73
C LEU A 172 5.00 10.18 16.51
N ALA A 173 4.54 9.23 15.72
CA ALA A 173 3.13 8.89 15.60
C ALA A 173 2.96 7.38 15.43
N ASP A 174 1.80 6.87 15.83
CA ASP A 174 1.44 5.46 15.71
C ASP A 174 0.76 5.20 14.37
N ILE A 175 1.04 4.06 13.74
CA ILE A 175 0.38 3.59 12.52
C ILE A 175 -0.53 2.42 12.87
N LYS A 176 -1.81 2.51 12.52
CA LYS A 176 -2.79 1.45 12.71
C LYS A 176 -3.28 0.93 11.37
N PHE A 177 -2.99 -0.32 11.06
CA PHE A 177 -3.52 -0.99 9.88
C PHE A 177 -4.96 -1.50 10.13
N GLN A 178 -5.85 -1.32 9.16
CA GLN A 178 -7.30 -1.54 9.35
C GLN A 178 -7.80 -2.84 8.74
N ASN A 179 -7.44 -3.11 7.49
CA ASN A 179 -7.90 -4.27 6.71
C ASN A 179 -6.81 -5.34 6.63
N ILE A 180 -6.09 -5.57 7.72
CA ILE A 180 -5.12 -6.66 7.85
C ILE A 180 -5.55 -7.57 9.00
N LYS A 181 -5.36 -8.89 8.84
CA LYS A 181 -5.64 -9.82 9.93
C LYS A 181 -4.65 -9.60 11.06
N SER A 182 -5.14 -9.63 12.30
CA SER A 182 -4.33 -9.36 13.48
C SER A 182 -3.28 -10.45 13.76
N ASP A 183 -3.49 -11.67 13.23
CA ASP A 183 -2.60 -12.83 13.30
C ASP A 183 -1.63 -12.92 12.10
N THR A 184 -1.65 -11.95 11.18
CA THR A 184 -0.66 -11.88 10.09
C THR A 184 0.75 -11.76 10.69
N ILE A 185 1.64 -12.68 10.33
CA ILE A 185 3.04 -12.68 10.77
C ILE A 185 3.75 -11.49 10.12
N VAL A 186 4.38 -10.67 10.94
CA VAL A 186 5.14 -9.48 10.50
C VAL A 186 6.64 -9.66 10.71
N GLY A 187 7.07 -10.66 11.47
CA GLY A 187 8.49 -11.04 11.59
C GLY A 187 8.74 -12.16 12.61
N TYR A 188 10.01 -12.36 12.93
CA TYR A 188 10.46 -13.41 13.86
C TYR A 188 11.46 -12.85 14.89
N LYS A 189 11.33 -13.30 16.14
CA LYS A 189 12.32 -13.10 17.19
C LYS A 189 12.98 -14.45 17.48
N GLY A 190 14.14 -14.69 16.87
CA GLY A 190 14.69 -16.04 16.79
C GLY A 190 13.73 -16.95 16.02
N ASP A 191 13.24 -18.01 16.65
CA ASP A 191 12.29 -18.96 16.05
C ASP A 191 10.80 -18.62 16.29
N THR A 192 10.52 -17.59 17.08
CA THR A 192 9.14 -17.24 17.49
C THR A 192 8.55 -16.17 16.55
N PRO A 193 7.46 -16.44 15.82
CA PRO A 193 6.83 -15.47 14.93
C PRO A 193 5.95 -14.47 15.68
N TYR A 194 6.14 -13.17 15.44
CA TYR A 194 5.27 -12.11 15.95
C TYR A 194 4.35 -11.58 14.86
N THR A 195 3.14 -11.22 15.28
CA THR A 195 2.03 -10.83 14.40
C THR A 195 1.68 -9.35 14.53
N VAL A 196 0.80 -8.84 13.66
CA VAL A 196 0.38 -7.42 13.67
C VAL A 196 -0.10 -6.97 15.06
N LYS A 197 -0.79 -7.82 15.82
CA LYS A 197 -1.27 -7.47 17.18
C LYS A 197 -0.17 -7.45 18.25
N ASP A 198 0.97 -8.06 17.95
CA ASP A 198 2.07 -8.23 18.89
C ASP A 198 3.06 -7.06 18.85
N VAL A 199 2.84 -6.11 17.94
CA VAL A 199 3.73 -4.96 17.72
C VAL A 199 2.96 -3.65 17.59
N ASP A 200 3.61 -2.56 17.99
CA ASP A 200 3.19 -1.20 17.72
C ASP A 200 3.95 -0.67 16.51
N PHE A 201 3.26 -0.40 15.41
CA PHE A 201 3.84 0.29 14.26
C PHE A 201 3.89 1.79 14.51
N ARG A 202 5.02 2.42 14.16
CA ARG A 202 5.28 3.84 14.41
C ARG A 202 6.03 4.45 13.24
N VAL A 203 5.90 5.77 13.13
CA VAL A 203 6.67 6.60 12.21
C VAL A 203 7.42 7.66 13.01
N SER A 204 8.71 7.83 12.69
CA SER A 204 9.51 8.94 13.18
C SER A 204 9.74 9.94 12.06
N TYR A 205 9.50 11.21 12.36
CA TYR A 205 9.55 12.28 11.36
C TYR A 205 10.00 13.60 11.99
N THR A 206 10.46 14.52 11.14
CA THR A 206 10.58 15.95 11.50
C THR A 206 9.56 16.76 10.72
N VAL A 207 9.33 18.01 11.09
CA VAL A 207 8.41 18.89 10.35
C VAL A 207 9.15 20.14 9.88
N SER A 208 9.07 20.41 8.59
CA SER A 208 9.45 21.68 7.99
C SER A 208 8.20 22.54 7.81
N GLU A 209 8.29 23.81 8.19
CA GLU A 209 7.22 24.79 7.98
C GLU A 209 7.69 25.87 7.01
N GLN A 210 6.85 26.21 6.04
CA GLN A 210 7.06 27.33 5.13
C GLN A 210 5.73 27.99 4.77
N SER A 211 5.54 29.23 5.22
CA SER A 211 4.37 30.06 4.88
C SER A 211 3.03 29.40 5.27
N GLY A 212 2.96 28.80 6.45
CA GLY A 212 1.78 28.11 6.97
C GLY A 212 1.54 26.73 6.37
N LYS A 213 2.46 26.23 5.53
CA LYS A 213 2.43 24.85 5.02
C LYS A 213 3.41 24.01 5.81
N TYR A 214 2.96 22.81 6.17
CA TYR A 214 3.73 21.86 6.95
C TYR A 214 4.08 20.66 6.08
N LYS A 215 5.37 20.30 6.06
CA LYS A 215 5.88 19.11 5.38
C LYS A 215 6.52 18.21 6.43
N ALA A 216 5.98 17.01 6.60
CA ALA A 216 6.67 15.99 7.38
C ALA A 216 7.90 15.51 6.59
N ASN A 217 8.94 15.05 7.26
CA ASN A 217 10.07 14.36 6.63
C ASN A 217 10.29 13.08 7.42
N ILE A 218 9.82 11.96 6.87
CA ILE A 218 9.98 10.64 7.47
C ILE A 218 11.45 10.24 7.40
N PHE A 219 12.00 9.80 8.53
CA PHE A 219 13.31 9.17 8.56
C PHE A 219 13.26 7.69 8.93
N ASP A 220 12.20 7.23 9.61
CA ASP A 220 11.99 5.80 9.83
C ASP A 220 10.51 5.42 9.99
N ILE A 221 10.14 4.28 9.43
CA ILE A 221 8.87 3.59 9.70
C ILE A 221 9.26 2.23 10.27
N PHE A 222 8.80 1.95 11.48
CA PHE A 222 9.29 0.83 12.27
C PHE A 222 8.16 0.24 13.12
N TRP A 223 8.45 -0.88 13.76
CA TRP A 223 7.56 -1.48 14.74
C TRP A 223 8.34 -1.84 16.01
N LYS A 224 7.66 -1.82 17.15
CA LYS A 224 8.21 -2.28 18.42
C LYS A 224 7.35 -3.41 18.97
N PRO A 225 7.93 -4.56 19.37
CA PRO A 225 7.19 -5.57 20.09
C PRO A 225 6.54 -5.01 21.34
N ASN A 226 5.28 -5.38 21.57
CA ASN A 226 4.51 -4.93 22.72
C ASN A 226 5.12 -5.47 24.02
N ALA A 227 5.02 -4.69 25.10
CA ALA A 227 5.51 -5.10 26.41
C ALA A 227 4.84 -6.41 26.84
N GLY A 228 5.61 -7.49 26.91
CA GLY A 228 5.10 -8.84 27.23
C GLY A 228 5.26 -9.86 26.09
N TYR A 229 5.59 -9.41 24.88
CA TYR A 229 5.96 -10.32 23.79
C TYR A 229 7.40 -10.84 24.01
N ARG A 230 7.51 -12.04 24.59
CA ARG A 230 8.78 -12.69 24.96
C ARG A 230 9.26 -13.66 23.89
#